data_AF-A0A0L0SU78-F1
#
_entry.id   AF-A0A0L0SU78-F1
#
_cell.length_a   1.000
_cell.length_b   1.000
_cell.length_c   1.000
_cell.angle_alpha   90.00
_cell.angle_beta   90.00
_cell.angle_gamma   90.00
#
_symmetry.space_group_name_H-M   'P 1'
#
loop_
_entity.id
_entity.type
_entity.pdbx_description
1 polymer ?
#
loop_
_entity_poly.entity_id
_entity_poly.type
_entity_poly.pdbx_seq_one_letter_code
_entity_poly.pdbx_strand_id
1 'polypeptide(L)'
;MSNILADITSMDLVQQALAILPQQNLGRWLAVVGGISIASGLNAIFNPVQYASRLYKPANVNELTGRLFGIWNITSSLVRVYAAYNLTNPTAYRLAMGTFMIALSHFTSEVFFFKSAKLSGALVSALCVASISTAWMWSLFDQFVPKDL
;
A
#
# COMPACT_ATOMS: atom_id res chain seq x y z
N MET A 1 4.19 -38.64 -21.66
CA MET A 1 3.33 -37.69 -22.40
C MET A 1 2.39 -36.90 -21.47
N SER A 2 1.83 -37.49 -20.41
CA SER A 2 0.98 -36.80 -19.42
C SER A 2 1.66 -35.64 -18.68
N ASN A 3 2.93 -35.80 -18.27
CA ASN A 3 3.64 -34.79 -17.47
C ASN A 3 3.99 -33.52 -18.26
N ILE A 4 4.20 -33.63 -19.58
CA ILE A 4 4.56 -32.49 -20.45
C ILE A 4 3.33 -31.62 -20.73
N LEU A 5 2.16 -32.23 -20.94
CA LEU A 5 0.92 -31.49 -21.15
C LEU A 5 0.47 -30.76 -19.88
N ALA A 6 0.67 -31.37 -18.71
CA ALA A 6 0.43 -30.71 -17.42
C ALA A 6 1.36 -29.50 -17.21
N ASP A 7 2.63 -29.63 -17.59
CA ASP A 7 3.63 -28.56 -17.49
C ASP A 7 3.31 -27.39 -18.44
N ILE A 8 2.96 -27.67 -19.70
CA ILE A 8 2.52 -26.66 -20.69
C ILE A 8 1.27 -25.92 -20.21
N THR A 9 0.29 -26.64 -19.66
CA THR A 9 -0.94 -26.02 -19.13
C THR A 9 -0.63 -25.16 -17.91
N SER A 10 0.29 -25.60 -17.05
CA SER A 10 0.75 -24.81 -15.90
C SER A 10 1.49 -23.55 -16.33
N MET A 11 2.32 -23.62 -17.37
CA MET A 11 3.01 -22.47 -17.95
C MET A 11 2.02 -21.48 -18.56
N ASP A 12 0.99 -21.96 -19.26
CA ASP A 12 -0.05 -21.11 -19.86
C ASP A 12 -0.88 -20.40 -18.77
N LEU A 13 -1.29 -21.11 -17.71
CA LEU A 13 -1.95 -20.52 -16.54
C LEU A 13 -1.08 -19.47 -15.85
N VAL A 14 0.22 -19.73 -15.70
CA VAL A 14 1.16 -18.76 -15.13
C VAL A 14 1.28 -17.53 -16.03
N GLN A 15 1.37 -17.68 -17.35
CA GLN A 15 1.44 -16.53 -18.27
C GLN A 15 0.15 -15.71 -18.27
N GLN A 16 -1.02 -16.35 -18.24
CA GLN A 16 -2.30 -15.67 -18.11
C GLN A 16 -2.41 -14.91 -16.78
N ALA A 17 -1.96 -15.51 -15.67
CA ALA A 17 -1.90 -14.83 -14.38
C ALA A 17 -0.92 -13.65 -14.38
N LEU A 18 0.25 -13.81 -15.02
CA LEU A 18 1.25 -12.74 -15.16
C LEU A 18 0.74 -11.59 -16.06
N ALA A 19 -0.12 -11.86 -17.03
CA ALA A 19 -0.73 -10.84 -17.89
C ALA A 19 -1.68 -9.90 -17.12
N ILE A 20 -2.27 -10.37 -16.01
CA ILE A 20 -3.12 -9.56 -15.14
C ILE A 20 -2.29 -8.64 -14.23
N LEU A 21 -1.01 -8.94 -14.02
CA LEU A 21 -0.15 -8.12 -13.19
C LEU A 21 0.36 -6.88 -13.94
N PRO A 22 0.62 -5.78 -13.23
CA PRO A 22 1.34 -4.66 -13.81
C PRO A 22 2.65 -5.10 -14.46
N GLN A 23 2.95 -4.53 -15.62
CA GLN A 23 4.13 -4.92 -16.39
C GLN A 23 5.43 -4.41 -15.75
N GLN A 24 5.38 -3.24 -15.10
CA GLN A 24 6.53 -2.63 -14.46
C GLN A 24 6.70 -3.12 -13.02
N ASN A 25 7.95 -3.29 -12.56
CA ASN A 25 8.26 -3.71 -11.20
C ASN A 25 7.65 -2.81 -10.12
N LEU A 26 7.71 -1.48 -10.32
CA LEU A 26 7.05 -0.52 -9.44
C LEU A 26 5.54 -0.77 -9.39
N GLY A 27 4.90 -1.03 -10.53
CA GLY A 27 3.48 -1.32 -10.59
C GLY A 27 3.13 -2.58 -9.80
N ARG A 28 3.91 -3.66 -9.96
CA ARG A 28 3.73 -4.91 -9.19
C ARG A 28 3.83 -4.66 -7.70
N TRP A 29 4.83 -3.87 -7.28
CA TRP A 29 4.99 -3.46 -5.89
C TRP A 29 3.76 -2.69 -5.37
N LEU A 30 3.28 -1.68 -6.11
CA LEU A 30 2.09 -0.91 -5.76
C LEU A 30 0.83 -1.77 -5.63
N ALA A 31 0.66 -2.76 -6.53
CA ALA A 31 -0.44 -3.71 -6.45
C ALA A 31 -0.36 -4.58 -5.18
N VAL A 32 0.83 -5.09 -4.84
CA VAL A 32 1.05 -5.90 -3.63
C VAL A 32 0.74 -5.10 -2.36
N VAL A 33 1.34 -3.92 -2.20
CA VAL A 33 1.11 -3.08 -1.00
C VAL A 33 -0.31 -2.54 -0.95
N GLY A 34 -0.93 -2.30 -2.11
CA GLY A 34 -2.35 -1.99 -2.24
C GLY A 34 -3.21 -3.12 -1.71
N GLY A 35 -3.00 -4.36 -2.15
CA GLY A 35 -3.73 -5.53 -1.68
C GLY A 35 -3.57 -5.78 -0.16
N ILE A 36 -2.34 -5.67 0.36
CA ILE A 36 -2.06 -5.75 1.80
C ILE A 36 -2.82 -4.65 2.57
N SER A 37 -2.88 -3.43 2.02
CA SER A 37 -3.60 -2.31 2.61
C SER A 37 -5.11 -2.53 2.61
N ILE A 38 -5.70 -3.13 1.55
CA ILE A 38 -7.11 -3.54 1.53
C ILE A 38 -7.38 -4.54 2.66
N ALA A 39 -6.59 -5.62 2.73
CA ALA A 39 -6.77 -6.65 3.77
C ALA A 39 -6.63 -6.06 5.18
N SER A 40 -5.64 -5.18 5.37
CA SER A 40 -5.45 -4.43 6.62
C SER A 40 -6.63 -3.53 6.94
N GLY A 41 -7.20 -2.86 5.94
CA GLY A 41 -8.36 -1.99 6.08
C GLY A 41 -9.62 -2.77 6.48
N LEU A 42 -9.88 -3.90 5.83
CA LEU A 42 -10.98 -4.80 6.20
C LEU A 42 -10.81 -5.33 7.63
N ASN A 43 -9.61 -5.76 8.00
CA ASN A 43 -9.33 -6.20 9.37
C ASN A 43 -9.57 -5.06 10.39
N ALA A 44 -9.19 -3.83 10.07
CA ALA A 44 -9.44 -2.67 10.91
C ALA A 44 -10.94 -2.29 11.00
N ILE A 45 -11.76 -2.66 10.02
CA ILE A 45 -13.22 -2.45 10.07
C ILE A 45 -13.89 -3.51 10.94
N PHE A 46 -13.53 -4.79 10.76
CA PHE A 46 -14.18 -5.91 11.46
C PHE A 46 -13.61 -6.19 12.86
N ASN A 47 -12.33 -5.85 13.10
CA ASN A 47 -11.65 -5.99 14.39
C ASN A 47 -10.97 -4.68 14.83
N PRO A 48 -11.73 -3.57 14.98
CA PRO A 48 -11.18 -2.22 15.04
C PRO A 48 -10.28 -1.97 16.25
N VAL A 49 -10.71 -2.37 17.45
CA VAL A 49 -9.92 -2.19 18.69
C VAL A 49 -8.64 -3.02 18.63
N GLN A 50 -8.72 -4.28 18.19
CA GLN A 50 -7.57 -5.15 18.08
C GLN A 50 -6.55 -4.59 17.08
N TYR A 51 -6.99 -4.13 15.92
CA TYR A 51 -6.11 -3.55 14.91
C TYR A 51 -5.46 -2.26 15.41
N ALA A 52 -6.26 -1.29 15.87
CA ALA A 52 -5.76 0.00 16.35
C ALA A 52 -4.81 -0.15 17.55
N SER A 53 -5.05 -1.13 18.43
CA SER A 53 -4.15 -1.43 19.56
C SER A 53 -2.75 -1.84 19.15
N ARG A 54 -2.51 -2.24 17.88
CA ARG A 54 -1.16 -2.54 17.37
C ARG A 54 -0.39 -1.27 17.04
N LEU A 55 -1.06 -0.16 16.75
CA LEU A 55 -0.46 1.09 16.27
C LEU A 55 -0.43 2.16 17.37
N TYR A 56 -1.52 2.27 18.14
CA TYR A 56 -1.74 3.36 19.09
C TYR A 56 -1.69 2.89 20.54
N LYS A 57 -1.49 3.85 21.45
CA LYS A 57 -1.57 3.64 22.90
C LYS A 57 -3.02 3.43 23.35
N PRO A 58 -3.27 2.67 24.43
CA PRO A 58 -4.63 2.30 24.85
C PRO A 58 -5.62 3.47 24.99
N ALA A 59 -5.16 4.63 25.46
CA ALA A 59 -6.00 5.82 25.65
C ALA A 59 -6.63 6.35 24.34
N ASN A 60 -6.04 6.03 23.18
CA ASN A 60 -6.49 6.52 21.86
C ASN A 60 -7.16 5.43 21.02
N VAL A 61 -7.35 4.23 21.58
CA VAL A 61 -7.90 3.07 20.88
C VAL A 61 -9.37 2.94 21.22
N ASN A 62 -10.21 3.11 20.21
CA ASN A 62 -11.64 2.80 20.27
C ASN A 62 -12.10 2.28 18.91
N GLU A 63 -13.36 1.82 18.82
CA GLU A 63 -13.87 1.25 17.58
C GLU A 63 -13.92 2.23 16.42
N LEU A 64 -14.25 3.50 16.68
CA LEU A 64 -14.35 4.52 15.64
C LEU A 64 -12.96 4.80 15.04
N THR A 65 -11.93 4.96 15.88
CA THR A 65 -10.55 5.15 15.42
C THR A 65 -10.08 3.98 14.55
N GLY A 66 -10.39 2.74 14.94
CA GLY A 66 -10.06 1.55 14.14
C GLY A 66 -10.76 1.55 12.78
N ARG A 67 -12.07 1.83 12.73
CA ARG A 67 -12.83 1.90 11.48
C ARG A 67 -12.36 3.03 10.56
N LEU A 68 -12.08 4.22 11.10
CA LEU A 68 -11.55 5.36 10.33
C LEU A 68 -10.18 5.02 9.73
N PHE A 69 -9.31 4.38 10.50
CA PHE A 69 -8.03 3.89 10.00
C PHE A 69 -8.23 2.84 8.89
N GLY A 70 -9.23 1.97 9.04
CA GLY A 70 -9.61 0.99 8.03
C GLY A 70 -10.07 1.60 6.72
N ILE A 71 -10.96 2.61 6.78
CA ILE A 71 -11.42 3.35 5.61
C ILE A 71 -10.25 4.05 4.91
N TRP A 72 -9.36 4.69 5.67
CA TRP A 72 -8.15 5.31 5.10
C TRP A 72 -7.26 4.30 4.35
N ASN A 73 -7.03 3.12 4.94
CA ASN A 73 -6.27 2.05 4.30
C ASN A 73 -6.90 1.58 2.97
N ILE A 74 -8.24 1.50 2.92
CA ILE A 74 -8.97 1.14 1.69
C ILE A 74 -8.85 2.28 0.67
N THR A 75 -9.14 3.52 1.05
CA THR A 75 -9.04 4.68 0.14
C THR A 75 -7.65 4.80 -0.48
N SER A 76 -6.60 4.77 0.34
CA SER A 76 -5.22 4.85 -0.15
C SER A 76 -4.84 3.66 -1.02
N SER A 77 -5.35 2.46 -0.71
CA SER A 77 -5.11 1.27 -1.53
C SER A 77 -5.72 1.37 -2.93
N LEU A 78 -6.94 1.93 -3.06
CA LEU A 78 -7.58 2.09 -4.36
C LEU A 78 -6.75 3.00 -5.28
N VAL A 79 -6.21 4.09 -4.73
CA VAL A 79 -5.30 4.99 -5.46
C VAL A 79 -4.03 4.25 -5.89
N ARG A 80 -3.41 3.48 -4.99
CA ARG A 80 -2.16 2.73 -5.27
C ARG A 80 -2.37 1.64 -6.31
N VAL A 81 -3.47 0.88 -6.22
CA VAL A 81 -3.83 -0.15 -7.20
C VAL A 81 -4.15 0.48 -8.55
N TYR A 82 -4.91 1.58 -8.58
CA TYR A 82 -5.17 2.28 -9.85
C TYR A 82 -3.87 2.76 -10.50
N ALA A 83 -2.97 3.38 -9.73
CA ALA A 83 -1.66 3.81 -10.22
C ALA A 83 -0.77 2.64 -10.64
N ALA A 84 -0.87 1.48 -9.99
CA ALA A 84 -0.13 0.28 -10.36
C ALA A 84 -0.34 -0.11 -11.83
N TYR A 85 -1.57 0.07 -12.33
CA TYR A 85 -1.94 -0.20 -13.73
C TYR A 85 -1.78 1.03 -14.66
N ASN A 86 -1.55 2.22 -14.10
CA ASN A 86 -1.56 3.48 -14.84
C ASN A 86 -0.36 4.38 -14.47
N LEU A 87 0.85 3.80 -14.39
CA LEU A 87 2.04 4.56 -13.98
C LEU A 87 2.38 5.74 -14.91
N THR A 88 2.03 5.65 -16.20
CA THR A 88 2.23 6.74 -17.18
C THR A 88 1.23 7.88 -17.04
N ASN A 89 0.19 7.74 -16.20
CA ASN A 89 -0.69 8.83 -15.86
C ASN A 89 -0.06 9.63 -14.71
N PRO A 90 0.43 10.88 -14.96
CA PRO A 90 1.17 11.64 -13.96
C PRO A 90 0.33 11.98 -12.74
N THR A 91 -0.99 12.18 -12.91
CA THR A 91 -1.91 12.45 -11.80
C THR A 91 -2.05 11.23 -10.89
N ALA A 92 -2.26 10.04 -11.47
CA ALA A 92 -2.34 8.79 -10.71
C ALA A 92 -1.03 8.53 -9.94
N TYR A 93 0.11 8.77 -10.59
CA TYR A 93 1.44 8.63 -10.00
C TYR A 93 1.63 9.57 -8.80
N ARG A 94 1.38 10.87 -8.99
CA ARG A 94 1.49 11.90 -7.94
C ARG A 94 0.56 11.58 -6.76
N LEU A 95 -0.68 11.16 -7.02
CA LEU A 95 -1.63 10.78 -5.97
C LEU A 95 -1.15 9.55 -5.19
N ALA A 96 -0.70 8.49 -5.86
CA ALA A 96 -0.20 7.29 -5.19
C ALA A 96 1.03 7.60 -4.33
N MET A 97 1.99 8.37 -4.86
CA MET A 97 3.15 8.84 -4.07
C MET A 97 2.69 9.67 -2.86
N GLY A 98 1.72 10.56 -3.06
CA GLY A 98 1.10 11.36 -2.01
C GLY A 98 0.49 10.51 -0.88
N THR A 99 -0.15 9.38 -1.19
CA THR A 99 -0.68 8.49 -0.14
C THR A 99 0.40 7.90 0.78
N PHE A 100 1.60 7.65 0.26
CA PHE A 100 2.73 7.19 1.09
C PHE A 100 3.32 8.35 1.90
N MET A 101 3.43 9.53 1.31
CA MET A 101 3.89 10.73 2.02
C MET A 101 2.97 11.14 3.17
N ILE A 102 1.65 11.04 2.98
CA ILE A 102 0.66 11.25 4.05
C ILE A 102 0.84 10.23 5.16
N ALA A 103 1.03 8.94 4.83
CA ALA A 103 1.26 7.90 5.83
C ALA A 103 2.54 8.14 6.65
N LEU A 104 3.64 8.54 5.99
CA LEU A 104 4.89 8.92 6.68
C LEU A 104 4.66 10.11 7.61
N SER A 105 4.06 11.18 7.10
CA SER A 105 3.80 12.39 7.86
C SER A 105 2.93 12.10 9.08
N HIS A 106 1.85 11.33 8.89
CA HIS A 106 0.96 10.89 9.96
C HIS A 106 1.71 10.11 11.04
N PHE A 107 2.32 8.97 10.69
CA PHE A 107 2.96 8.12 11.70
C PHE A 107 4.16 8.77 12.39
N THR A 108 4.98 9.52 11.66
CA THR A 108 6.06 10.30 12.27
C THR A 108 5.50 11.34 13.23
N SER A 109 4.42 12.04 12.87
CA SER A 109 3.80 13.02 13.78
C SER A 109 3.21 12.39 15.04
N GLU A 110 2.60 11.22 14.91
CA GLU A 110 2.01 10.49 16.02
C GLU A 110 3.03 9.91 16.99
N VAL A 111 4.26 9.64 16.51
CA VAL A 111 5.37 9.17 17.34
C VAL A 111 6.06 10.35 18.05
N PHE A 112 6.44 11.39 17.31
CA PHE A 112 7.33 12.44 17.84
C PHE A 112 6.60 13.63 18.47
N PHE A 113 5.44 14.03 17.93
CA PHE A 113 4.73 15.22 18.40
C PHE A 113 3.53 14.86 19.28
N PHE A 114 2.56 14.12 18.74
CA PHE A 114 1.32 13.80 19.47
C PHE A 114 1.50 12.68 20.49
N LYS A 115 2.57 11.86 20.34
CA LYS A 115 2.91 10.75 21.23
C LYS A 115 1.74 9.77 21.44
N SER A 116 0.83 9.66 20.47
CA SER A 116 -0.34 8.79 20.53
C SER A 116 -0.03 7.37 20.04
N ALA A 117 0.97 7.25 19.16
CA ALA A 117 1.43 5.99 18.61
C ALA A 117 2.51 5.33 19.48
N LYS A 118 2.64 4.02 19.33
CA LYS A 118 3.74 3.24 19.91
C LYS A 118 4.67 2.75 18.81
N LEU A 119 5.97 2.70 19.10
CA LEU A 119 6.98 2.15 18.19
C LEU A 119 6.89 0.61 18.16
N SER A 120 5.78 0.08 17.65
CA SER A 120 5.53 -1.35 17.50
C SER A 120 6.05 -1.86 16.17
N GLY A 121 6.21 -3.19 16.04
CA GLY A 121 6.56 -3.81 14.76
C GLY A 121 5.59 -3.44 13.63
N ALA A 122 4.29 -3.29 13.93
CA ALA A 122 3.29 -2.87 12.95
C ALA A 122 3.55 -1.43 12.45
N LEU A 123 3.81 -0.49 13.36
CA LEU A 123 4.11 0.89 12.97
C LEU A 123 5.43 1.01 12.21
N VAL A 124 6.47 0.31 12.67
CA VAL A 124 7.78 0.31 11.99
C VAL A 124 7.65 -0.28 10.59
N SER A 125 6.88 -1.37 10.40
CA SER A 125 6.63 -1.92 9.07
C SER A 125 5.92 -0.92 8.15
N ALA A 126 4.95 -0.14 8.68
CA ALA A 126 4.25 0.86 7.91
C ALA A 126 5.19 2.01 7.48
N LEU A 127 6.07 2.48 8.38
CA LEU A 127 7.10 3.48 8.06
C LEU A 127 8.09 2.98 7.02
N CYS A 128 8.55 1.73 7.11
CA CYS A 128 9.47 1.14 6.13
C CYS A 128 8.81 1.03 4.76
N VAL A 129 7.61 0.47 4.68
CA VAL A 129 6.88 0.32 3.40
C VAL A 129 6.62 1.69 2.77
N ALA A 130 6.19 2.67 3.55
CA ALA A 130 5.93 4.01 3.04
C ALA A 130 7.23 4.71 2.59
N SER A 131 8.32 4.60 3.35
CA SER A 131 9.62 5.19 3.00
C SER A 131 10.20 4.60 1.71
N ILE A 132 10.22 3.27 1.61
CA ILE A 132 10.73 2.56 0.42
C ILE A 132 9.88 2.90 -0.80
N SER A 133 8.55 2.92 -0.65
CA SER A 133 7.64 3.24 -1.75
C SER A 133 7.82 4.69 -2.22
N THR A 134 7.87 5.65 -1.30
CA THR A 134 8.11 7.05 -1.64
C THR A 134 9.48 7.23 -2.30
N ALA A 135 10.54 6.63 -1.76
CA ALA A 135 11.89 6.74 -2.34
C ALA A 135 11.97 6.13 -3.76
N TRP A 136 11.34 4.99 -3.98
CA TRP A 136 11.32 4.35 -5.30
C TRP A 136 10.46 5.12 -6.31
N MET A 137 9.32 5.67 -5.88
CA MET A 137 8.55 6.55 -6.75
C MET A 137 9.32 7.85 -7.04
N TRP A 138 10.01 8.40 -6.04
CA TRP A 138 10.81 9.60 -6.25
C TRP A 138 11.95 9.38 -7.25
N SER A 139 12.62 8.22 -7.21
CA SER A 139 13.72 7.93 -8.14
C SER A 139 13.29 7.74 -9.59
N LEU A 140 12.00 7.47 -9.83
CA LEU A 140 11.41 7.34 -11.18
C LEU A 140 10.48 8.52 -11.52
N PHE A 141 10.47 9.57 -10.72
CA PHE A 141 9.51 10.67 -10.87
C PHE A 141 9.60 11.34 -12.23
N ASP A 142 10.80 11.72 -12.66
CA ASP A 142 11.05 12.36 -13.95
C ASP A 142 10.69 11.45 -15.15
N GLN A 143 10.61 10.13 -14.96
CA GLN A 143 10.20 9.18 -16.01
C GLN A 143 8.67 9.16 -16.20
N PHE A 144 7.89 9.33 -15.13
CA PHE A 144 6.43 9.20 -15.15
C PHE A 144 5.68 10.52 -15.04
N VAL A 145 6.39 11.59 -14.68
CA VAL A 145 5.84 12.92 -14.50
C VAL A 145 6.67 13.92 -15.34
N PRO A 146 6.21 14.25 -16.55
CA PRO A 146 6.84 15.26 -17.39
C PRO A 146 6.87 16.65 -16.72
N LYS A 147 7.88 17.46 -17.05
CA LYS A 147 8.12 18.79 -16.43
C LYS A 147 7.23 19.90 -16.99
N ASP A 148 6.49 19.58 -18.04
CA ASP A 148 5.63 20.43 -18.86
C ASP A 148 4.13 20.32 -18.51
N LEU A 149 3.80 19.66 -17.38
CA LEU A 149 2.46 19.54 -16.79
C LEU A 149 2.34 20.08 -15.36
#